data_AF-A0AAX2CN30-F1
#
_entry.id   AF-A0AAX2CN30-F1
#
_cell.length_a   1.000
_cell.length_b   1.000
_cell.length_c   1.000
_cell.angle_alpha   90.00
_cell.angle_beta   90.00
_cell.angle_gamma   90.00
#
_symmetry.space_group_name_H-M   'P 1'
#
loop_
_entity.id
_entity.type
_entity.pdbx_description
1 polymer ?
#
loop_
_entity_poly.entity_id
_entity_poly.type
_entity_poly.pdbx_seq_one_letter_code
_entity_poly.pdbx_strand_id
1 'polypeptide(L)' 'MLVNKAYKFRLDPNKEQEILIAKTIGCSRFEFNHFVAQ' A
#
# COMPACT_ATOMS: atom_id res chain seq x y z
N MET A 1 -22.33 24.82 16.92
CA MET A 1 -21.60 23.53 16.87
C MET A 1 -20.65 23.60 15.67
N LEU A 2 -19.33 23.55 15.86
CA LEU A 2 -18.39 23.54 14.75
C LEU A 2 -18.43 22.15 14.08
N VAL A 3 -18.83 22.11 12.81
CA VAL A 3 -18.78 20.87 12.02
C VAL A 3 -17.41 20.80 11.35
N ASN A 4 -16.55 19.93 11.85
CA ASN A 4 -15.27 19.65 11.20
C ASN A 4 -15.53 18.89 9.89
N LYS A 5 -15.35 19.56 8.76
CA LYS A 5 -15.42 18.91 7.45
C LYS A 5 -14.14 18.12 7.22
N ALA A 6 -14.24 16.80 7.15
CA ALA A 6 -13.16 15.94 6.69
C ALA A 6 -13.42 15.58 5.22
N TYR A 7 -12.42 15.79 4.36
CA TYR A 7 -12.46 15.34 2.98
C TYR A 7 -11.93 13.91 2.91
N LYS A 8 -12.74 12.99 2.36
CA LYS A 8 -12.31 11.62 2.08
C LYS A 8 -11.73 11.57 0.67
N PHE A 9 -10.42 11.72 0.55
CA PHE A 9 -9.72 11.50 -0.71
C PHE A 9 -9.38 10.01 -0.84
N ARG A 10 -9.77 9.40 -1.95
CA ARG A 10 -9.25 8.11 -2.38
C ARG A 10 -8.27 8.39 -3.52
N LEU A 11 -7.01 8.02 -3.33
CA LEU A 11 -6.00 8.09 -4.37
C LEU A 11 -6.02 6.73 -5.08
N ASP A 12 -6.42 6.73 -6.35
CA ASP A 12 -6.27 5.56 -7.21
C ASP A 12 -4.87 5.64 -7.84
N PRO A 13 -4.03 4.62 -7.67
CA PRO A 13 -2.68 4.62 -8.23
C PRO A 13 -2.74 4.62 -9.75
N ASN A 14 -1.78 5.30 -10.38
CA ASN A 14 -1.55 5.12 -11.80
C ASN A 14 -0.85 3.77 -12.07
N LYS A 15 -0.78 3.35 -13.33
CA LYS A 15 -0.19 2.05 -13.71
C LYS A 15 1.24 1.87 -13.21
N GLU A 16 2.06 2.92 -13.20
CA GLU A 16 3.45 2.84 -12.73
C GLU A 16 3.50 2.65 -11.21
N GLN A 17 2.65 3.37 -10.47
CA GLN A 17 2.52 3.24 -9.03
C GLN A 17 2.02 1.85 -8.62
N GLU A 18 1.06 1.27 -9.35
CA GLU A 18 0.60 -0.11 -9.12
C GLU A 18 1.76 -1.10 -9.27
N ILE A 19 2.57 -0.97 -10.33
CA ILE A 19 3.73 -1.82 -10.56
C ILE A 19 4.75 -1.68 -9.42
N LEU A 20 5.04 -0.44 -9.01
CA LEU A 20 5.98 -0.19 -7.91
C LEU A 20 5.47 -0.77 -6.59
N ILE A 21 4.20 -0.56 -6.25
CA ILE A 21 3.57 -1.12 -5.04
C ILE A 21 3.65 -2.65 -5.06
N ALA A 22 3.31 -3.29 -6.18
CA ALA A 22 3.36 -4.74 -6.32
C ALA A 22 4.79 -5.27 -6.14
N LYS A 23 5.80 -4.59 -6.71
CA LYS A 23 7.21 -4.96 -6.52
C LYS A 23 7.64 -4.82 -5.05
N THR A 24 7.33 -3.70 -4.41
CA THR A 24 7.71 -3.45 -3.01
C THR A 24 7.08 -4.48 -2.07
N ILE A 25 5.76 -4.66 -2.14
CA ILE A 25 5.05 -5.60 -1.28
C ILE A 25 5.45 -7.05 -1.61
N GLY A 26 5.66 -7.35 -2.88
CA GLY A 26 6.12 -8.67 -3.34
C GLY A 26 7.48 -9.07 -2.76
N CYS A 27 8.45 -8.16 -2.78
CA CYS A 27 9.77 -8.40 -2.18
C CYS A 27 9.68 -8.62 -0.67
N SER A 28 8.98 -7.75 0.06
CA SER A 28 8.83 -7.90 1.52
C SER A 28 8.09 -9.19 1.90
N ARG A 29 7.11 -9.61 1.08
CA ARG A 29 6.40 -10.89 1.28
C ARG A 29 7.33 -12.08 1.05
N PHE A 30 8.18 -12.03 0.03
CA PHE A 30 9.17 -13.07 -0.23
C PHE A 30 10.13 -13.22 0.95
N GLU A 31 10.68 -12.12 1.44
CA GLU A 31 11.58 -12.10 2.60
C GLU A 31 10.89 -12.67 3.84
N PHE A 32 9.68 -12.21 4.16
CA PHE A 32 8.93 -12.73 5.32
C PHE A 32 8.69 -14.24 5.20
N ASN A 33 8.23 -14.71 4.03
CA ASN A 33 7.99 -16.12 3.81
C ASN A 33 9.27 -16.96 3.91
N HIS A 34 10.41 -16.42 3.48
CA HIS A 34 11.68 -17.14 3.47
C HIS A 34 12.33 -17.20 4.86
N PHE A 35 12.25 -16.11 5.64
CA PHE A 35 12.99 -15.97 6.90
C PHE A 35 12.14 -16.16 8.16
N VAL A 36 10.82 -15.96 8.08
CA VAL A 36 9.95 -15.87 9.27
C VAL A 36 8.84 -16.91 9.26
N ALA A 37 8.36 -17.34 8.10
CA ALA A 37 7.27 -18.32 8.01
C ALA A 37 7.72 -19.80 8.21
N GLN A 38 8.74 -20.02 9.05
CA GLN A 38 9.18 -21.35 9.49
C GLN A 38 8.54 -21.76 10.82
#